data_AF-A0A1I4I5G1-F1
#
_entry.id   AF-A0A1I4I5G1-F1
#
_cell.length_a   1.000
_cell.length_b   1.000
_cell.length_c   1.000
_cell.angle_alpha   90.00
_cell.angle_beta   90.00
_cell.angle_gamma   90.00
#
_symmetry.space_group_name_H-M   'P 1'
#
loop_
_entity.id
_entity.type
_entity.pdbx_description
1 polymer ?
#
loop_
_entity_poly.entity_id
_entity_poly.type
_entity_poly.pdbx_seq_one_letter_code
_entity_poly.pdbx_strand_id
1 'polypeptide(L)'
;MSEREDAAENPAEGRPGRGAHPEPAQDDATARPDRVVVLTRLCWVGILLLTALFHVIRGAPVDAWIYGLGAGVLVLDQLGWLRIPLRLTSDRDTLPQRIVAGVLIVAAALAFGVSPLYGTVDTAVVIGIGVLLLPVAWADRRRPTGSRERPGAERRALRRAAYLWSAVIAAGCLWEIGAFFLGRSMPGGTQDFPALSDLMDPVLAWPPARAVLAAFWLLGGYVLVRRGWRR
;
A
#
# COMPACT_ATOMS: atom_id res chain seq x y z
N MET A 1 22.66 68.70 -59.05
CA MET A 1 21.92 67.43 -58.94
C MET A 1 22.14 66.72 -60.27
N SER A 2 23.20 65.95 -60.52
CA SER A 2 23.77 64.79 -59.76
C SER A 2 22.65 63.77 -59.51
N GLU A 3 22.61 62.54 -60.01
CA GLU A 3 23.60 61.54 -60.47
C GLU A 3 22.86 60.54 -61.39
N ARG A 4 23.41 60.15 -62.55
CA ARG A 4 24.20 58.92 -62.82
C ARG A 4 23.49 57.59 -62.56
N GLU A 5 23.10 56.95 -63.68
CA GLU A 5 23.17 55.50 -63.86
C GLU A 5 24.62 55.03 -63.66
N ASP A 6 24.80 53.89 -62.99
CA ASP A 6 25.79 52.89 -63.41
C ASP A 6 25.49 51.53 -62.75
N ALA A 7 25.59 50.51 -63.59
CA ALA A 7 25.40 49.10 -63.31
C ALA A 7 26.54 48.52 -62.46
N ALA A 8 26.23 47.51 -61.64
CA ALA A 8 27.19 46.43 -61.36
C ALA A 8 26.47 45.17 -60.85
N GLU A 9 26.85 44.08 -61.48
CA GLU A 9 26.34 42.72 -61.45
C GLU A 9 27.16 41.86 -60.48
N ASN A 10 26.48 41.14 -59.57
CA ASN A 10 26.81 39.81 -58.97
C ASN A 10 28.22 39.57 -58.34
N PRO A 11 28.56 38.38 -57.77
CA PRO A 11 27.81 37.33 -57.05
C PRO A 11 28.45 37.03 -55.66
N ALA A 12 27.84 36.15 -54.84
CA ALA A 12 28.51 35.08 -54.07
C ALA A 12 27.78 34.67 -52.78
N GLU A 13 27.32 33.41 -52.77
CA GLU A 13 27.53 32.42 -51.71
C GLU A 13 27.30 32.81 -50.23
N GLY A 14 26.03 32.87 -49.84
CA GLY A 14 25.63 32.63 -48.45
C GLY A 14 25.40 31.15 -48.20
N ARG A 15 26.44 30.40 -47.82
CA ARG A 15 26.33 29.00 -47.34
C ARG A 15 25.29 28.91 -46.20
N PRO A 16 24.29 28.00 -46.25
CA PRO A 16 23.53 27.68 -45.06
C PRO A 16 24.47 27.00 -44.06
N GLY A 17 24.60 27.62 -42.89
CA GLY A 17 25.31 27.05 -41.75
C GLY A 17 24.82 25.63 -41.51
N ARG A 18 25.74 24.68 -41.69
CA ARG A 18 25.60 23.27 -41.37
C ARG A 18 25.15 23.21 -39.90
N GLY A 19 23.85 23.01 -39.69
CA GLY A 19 23.27 22.82 -38.38
C GLY A 19 24.05 21.70 -37.69
N ALA A 20 24.73 22.07 -36.60
CA ALA A 20 25.23 21.10 -35.66
C ALA A 20 24.02 20.28 -35.22
N HIS A 21 23.94 19.04 -35.67
CA HIS A 21 23.07 18.05 -35.07
C HIS A 21 23.44 18.04 -33.58
N PRO A 22 22.53 18.40 -32.64
CA PRO A 22 22.75 18.03 -31.26
C PRO A 22 22.75 16.51 -31.25
N GLU A 23 23.94 15.95 -31.07
CA GLU A 23 24.15 14.57 -30.67
C GLU A 23 23.15 14.31 -29.52
N PRO A 24 22.16 13.42 -29.69
CA PRO A 24 21.30 13.09 -28.59
C PRO A 24 22.21 12.43 -27.57
N ALA A 25 22.51 13.18 -26.50
CA ALA A 25 23.15 12.66 -25.31
C ALA A 25 22.36 11.39 -24.95
N GLN A 26 22.97 10.25 -25.27
CA GLN A 26 22.57 8.96 -24.78
C GLN A 26 22.88 9.02 -23.29
N ASP A 27 21.96 9.62 -22.55
CA ASP A 27 21.75 9.40 -21.13
C ASP A 27 21.27 7.94 -20.99
N ASP A 28 22.17 6.99 -21.28
CA ASP A 28 22.18 5.66 -20.70
C ASP A 28 22.61 5.79 -19.23
N ALA A 29 21.92 6.68 -18.51
CA ALA A 29 21.76 6.60 -17.08
C ALA A 29 20.94 5.32 -16.84
N THR A 30 21.64 4.20 -16.84
CA THR A 30 21.20 2.95 -16.24
C THR A 30 20.58 3.30 -14.89
N ALA A 31 19.25 3.40 -14.87
CA ALA A 31 18.49 3.94 -13.76
C ALA A 31 18.71 3.02 -12.56
N ARG A 32 19.70 3.36 -11.74
CA ARG A 32 20.04 2.61 -10.55
C ARG A 32 18.79 2.67 -9.67
N PRO A 33 18.17 1.54 -9.34
CA PRO A 33 16.96 1.58 -8.53
C PRO A 33 17.30 2.30 -7.23
N ASP A 34 16.45 3.26 -6.84
CA ASP A 34 16.61 4.02 -5.60
C ASP A 34 16.86 3.03 -4.47
N ARG A 35 18.06 3.09 -3.86
CA ARG A 35 18.46 2.18 -2.78
C ARG A 35 17.43 2.13 -1.65
N VAL A 36 16.74 3.25 -1.42
CA VAL A 36 15.64 3.39 -0.46
C VAL A 36 14.44 2.50 -0.82
N VAL A 37 14.07 2.41 -2.09
CA VAL A 37 12.96 1.57 -2.56
C VAL A 37 13.30 0.10 -2.40
N VAL A 38 14.52 -0.30 -2.77
CA VAL A 38 14.99 -1.69 -2.61
C VAL A 38 15.01 -2.07 -1.12
N LEU A 39 15.59 -1.22 -0.27
CA LEU A 39 15.63 -1.47 1.17
C LEU A 39 14.22 -1.57 1.76
N THR A 40 13.32 -0.65 1.40
CA THR A 40 11.93 -0.69 1.88
C THR A 40 11.23 -1.99 1.48
N ARG A 41 11.42 -2.46 0.24
CA ARG A 41 10.85 -3.74 -0.23
C ARG A 41 11.43 -4.94 0.53
N LEU A 42 12.75 -4.96 0.73
CA LEU A 42 13.42 -6.01 1.51
C LEU A 42 12.94 -6.02 2.96
N CYS A 43 12.77 -4.85 3.58
CA CYS A 43 12.19 -4.74 4.92
C CYS A 43 10.78 -5.33 4.98
N TRP A 44 9.93 -5.05 3.99
CA TRP A 44 8.58 -5.64 3.93
C TRP A 44 8.59 -7.16 3.81
N VAL A 45 9.42 -7.70 2.91
CA VAL A 45 9.58 -9.16 2.79
C VAL A 45 10.10 -9.76 4.09
N GLY A 46 11.12 -9.15 4.70
CA GLY A 46 11.68 -9.58 5.98
C GLY A 46 10.65 -9.59 7.11
N ILE A 47 9.82 -8.56 7.21
CA ILE A 47 8.73 -8.48 8.19
C ILE A 47 7.75 -9.66 7.98
N LEU A 48 7.27 -9.88 6.76
CA LEU A 48 6.32 -10.97 6.49
C LEU A 48 6.91 -12.36 6.77
N LEU A 49 8.19 -12.58 6.42
CA LEU A 49 8.87 -13.84 6.72
C LEU A 49 9.05 -14.03 8.24
N LEU A 50 9.41 -12.98 8.97
CA LEU A 50 9.52 -13.03 10.42
C LEU A 50 8.17 -13.33 11.06
N THR A 51 7.10 -12.70 10.59
CA THR A 51 5.73 -12.97 11.05
C THR A 51 5.29 -14.40 10.74
N ALA A 52 5.58 -14.90 9.53
CA ALA A 52 5.27 -16.27 9.15
C ALA A 52 6.00 -17.28 10.07
N LEU A 53 7.30 -17.07 10.29
CA LEU A 53 8.11 -17.91 11.18
C LEU A 53 7.57 -17.90 12.61
N PHE A 54 7.20 -16.72 13.13
CA PHE A 54 6.58 -16.61 14.45
C PHE A 54 5.30 -17.45 14.56
N HIS A 55 4.43 -17.44 13.54
CA HIS A 55 3.21 -18.25 13.53
C HIS A 55 3.50 -19.77 13.45
N VAL A 56 4.56 -20.18 12.76
CA VAL A 56 5.03 -21.59 12.79
C VAL A 56 5.41 -21.99 14.22
N ILE A 57 6.20 -21.15 14.91
CA ILE A 57 6.63 -21.41 16.29
C ILE A 57 5.44 -21.43 17.26
N ARG A 58 4.42 -20.59 17.02
CA ARG A 58 3.18 -20.52 17.79
C ARG A 58 2.25 -21.73 17.53
N GLY A 59 2.48 -22.51 16.47
CA GLY A 59 1.61 -23.62 16.08
C GLY A 59 0.36 -23.20 15.31
N ALA A 60 0.39 -22.04 14.65
CA ALA A 60 -0.69 -21.52 13.81
C ALA A 60 -0.30 -21.61 12.31
N PRO A 61 -0.37 -22.81 11.69
CA PRO A 61 0.17 -23.05 10.36
C PRO A 61 -0.59 -22.29 9.26
N VAL A 62 -1.90 -22.06 9.42
CA VAL A 62 -2.71 -21.34 8.44
C VAL A 62 -2.21 -19.91 8.28
N ASP A 63 -1.99 -19.22 9.39
CA ASP A 63 -1.47 -17.84 9.39
C ASP A 63 -0.06 -17.79 8.81
N ALA A 64 0.80 -18.75 9.18
CA ALA A 64 2.14 -18.86 8.61
C ALA A 64 2.11 -18.98 7.07
N TRP A 65 1.19 -19.78 6.52
CA TRP A 65 1.00 -19.88 5.07
C TRP A 65 0.52 -18.57 4.45
N ILE A 66 -0.43 -17.86 5.07
CA ILE A 66 -0.93 -16.58 4.56
C ILE A 66 0.22 -15.56 4.45
N TYR A 67 0.99 -15.38 5.52
CA TYR A 67 2.12 -14.44 5.52
C TYR A 67 3.26 -14.90 4.59
N GLY A 68 3.54 -16.21 4.54
CA GLY A 68 4.54 -16.78 3.64
C GLY A 68 4.18 -16.61 2.16
N LEU A 69 2.91 -16.84 1.79
CA LEU A 69 2.41 -16.59 0.43
C LEU A 69 2.49 -15.11 0.09
N GLY A 70 2.12 -14.21 1.00
CA GLY A 70 2.27 -12.77 0.83
C GLY A 70 3.73 -12.36 0.57
N ALA A 71 4.68 -12.91 1.33
CA ALA A 71 6.11 -12.69 1.11
C ALA A 71 6.56 -13.20 -0.27
N GLY A 72 6.12 -14.41 -0.65
CA GLY A 72 6.39 -15.01 -1.96
C GLY A 72 5.88 -14.12 -3.10
N VAL A 73 4.63 -13.67 -3.02
CA VAL A 73 4.03 -12.75 -3.99
C VAL A 73 4.85 -11.46 -4.12
N LEU A 74 5.31 -10.87 -3.01
CA LEU A 74 6.16 -9.66 -3.05
C LEU A 74 7.54 -9.92 -3.66
N VAL A 75 8.12 -11.10 -3.47
CA VAL A 75 9.38 -11.49 -4.12
C VAL A 75 9.16 -11.67 -5.62
N LEU A 76 8.12 -12.39 -6.03
CA LEU A 76 7.80 -12.62 -7.43
C LEU A 76 7.44 -11.30 -8.17
N ASP A 77 6.79 -10.37 -7.48
CA ASP A 77 6.56 -9.00 -7.98
C ASP A 77 7.87 -8.22 -8.15
N GLN A 78 8.83 -8.35 -7.21
CA GLN A 78 10.15 -7.73 -7.32
C GLN A 78 10.97 -8.28 -8.49
N LEU A 79 10.82 -9.57 -8.80
CA LEU A 79 11.41 -10.21 -9.97
C LEU A 79 10.72 -9.78 -11.28
N GLY A 80 9.66 -8.97 -11.21
CA GLY A 80 8.91 -8.48 -12.36
C GLY A 80 8.00 -9.53 -12.99
N TRP A 81 7.74 -10.64 -12.29
CA TRP A 81 6.97 -11.76 -12.83
C TRP A 81 5.45 -11.52 -12.75
N LEU A 82 4.98 -10.77 -11.74
CA LEU A 82 3.58 -10.37 -11.59
C LEU A 82 3.24 -9.05 -12.30
N ARG A 83 3.67 -8.87 -13.55
CA ARG A 83 3.28 -7.71 -14.36
C ARG A 83 1.84 -7.84 -14.85
N ILE A 84 0.86 -7.76 -13.94
CA ILE A 84 -0.55 -7.70 -14.31
C ILE A 84 -0.88 -6.26 -14.76
N PRO A 85 -1.23 -6.00 -16.03
CA PRO A 85 -1.59 -4.67 -16.51
C PRO A 85 -3.05 -4.36 -16.14
N LEU A 86 -3.34 -4.24 -14.85
CA LEU A 86 -4.65 -3.78 -14.38
C LEU A 86 -4.73 -2.27 -14.60
N ARG A 87 -5.21 -1.88 -15.78
CA ARG A 87 -5.69 -0.51 -16.04
C ARG A 87 -7.09 -0.39 -15.48
N LEU A 88 -7.22 -0.13 -14.19
CA LEU A 88 -8.48 0.43 -13.70
C LEU A 88 -8.52 1.90 -14.15
N THR A 89 -9.24 2.15 -15.24
CA THR A 89 -9.69 3.49 -15.59
C THR A 89 -10.62 3.93 -14.47
N SER A 90 -10.06 4.62 -13.49
CA SER A 90 -10.81 5.26 -12.41
C SER A 90 -11.51 6.47 -13.03
N ASP A 91 -12.64 6.20 -13.68
CA ASP A 91 -13.52 7.26 -14.15
C ASP A 91 -14.26 7.88 -12.96
N ARG A 92 -14.62 9.14 -13.14
CA ARG A 92 -14.84 10.16 -12.12
C ARG A 92 -15.77 9.76 -10.97
N ASP A 93 -15.43 10.33 -9.81
CA ASP A 93 -16.08 10.30 -8.50
C ASP A 93 -17.59 10.69 -8.61
N THR A 94 -18.44 9.74 -8.98
CA THR A 94 -19.90 9.94 -9.08
C THR A 94 -20.55 9.65 -7.73
N LEU A 95 -21.53 10.47 -7.33
CA LEU A 95 -22.42 10.23 -6.17
C LEU A 95 -22.83 8.75 -5.97
N PRO A 96 -23.20 7.99 -7.01
CA PRO A 96 -23.50 6.56 -6.89
C PRO A 96 -22.36 5.72 -6.29
N GLN A 97 -21.09 6.03 -6.55
CA GLN A 97 -19.97 5.24 -6.01
C GLN A 97 -19.85 5.37 -4.48
N ARG A 98 -20.18 6.54 -3.92
CA ARG A 98 -20.18 6.73 -2.46
C ARG A 98 -21.32 5.98 -1.79
N ILE A 99 -22.47 5.95 -2.43
CA ILE A 99 -23.63 5.19 -1.96
C ILE A 99 -23.31 3.71 -2.01
N VAL A 100 -22.77 3.20 -3.12
CA VAL A 100 -22.34 1.79 -3.26
C VAL A 100 -21.30 1.45 -2.19
N ALA A 101 -20.27 2.28 -1.99
CA ALA A 101 -19.27 2.05 -0.95
C ALA A 101 -19.90 2.04 0.45
N GLY A 102 -20.78 3.00 0.77
CA GLY A 102 -21.49 3.05 2.04
C GLY A 102 -22.37 1.82 2.27
N VAL A 103 -23.11 1.39 1.26
CA VAL A 103 -23.94 0.17 1.29
C VAL A 103 -23.07 -1.06 1.51
N LEU A 104 -21.94 -1.19 0.82
CA LEU A 104 -21.02 -2.32 1.02
C LEU A 104 -20.40 -2.32 2.41
N ILE A 105 -20.04 -1.15 2.96
CA ILE A 105 -19.53 -1.00 4.33
C ILE A 105 -20.59 -1.47 5.34
N VAL A 106 -21.83 -0.99 5.20
CA VAL A 106 -22.94 -1.37 6.08
C VAL A 106 -23.26 -2.85 5.94
N ALA A 107 -23.34 -3.37 4.72
CA ALA A 107 -23.61 -4.78 4.47
C ALA A 107 -22.52 -5.69 5.06
N ALA A 108 -21.24 -5.33 4.90
CA ALA A 108 -20.14 -6.07 5.51
C ALA A 108 -20.18 -5.97 7.04
N ALA A 109 -20.41 -4.78 7.62
CA ALA A 109 -20.54 -4.59 9.06
C ALA A 109 -21.69 -5.42 9.66
N LEU A 110 -22.84 -5.45 8.98
CA LEU A 110 -23.98 -6.30 9.36
C LEU A 110 -23.64 -7.78 9.22
N ALA A 111 -22.99 -8.20 8.13
CA ALA A 111 -22.56 -9.59 7.95
C ALA A 111 -21.66 -10.05 9.11
N PHE A 112 -20.66 -9.25 9.48
CA PHE A 112 -19.83 -9.51 10.67
C PHE A 112 -20.64 -9.46 11.97
N GLY A 113 -21.66 -8.61 12.07
CA GLY A 113 -22.51 -8.52 13.26
C GLY A 113 -23.45 -9.71 13.46
N VAL A 114 -23.84 -10.44 12.42
CA VAL A 114 -24.81 -11.54 12.52
C VAL A 114 -24.18 -12.93 12.36
N SER A 115 -23.02 -13.01 11.71
CA SER A 115 -22.33 -14.27 11.44
C SER A 115 -21.62 -14.81 12.68
N PRO A 116 -21.51 -16.13 12.87
CA PRO A 116 -20.70 -16.71 13.94
C PRO A 116 -19.25 -16.23 13.86
N LEU A 117 -18.67 -15.88 15.02
CA LEU A 117 -17.25 -15.54 15.11
C LEU A 117 -16.42 -16.75 14.64
N TYR A 118 -15.45 -16.51 13.77
CA TYR A 118 -14.65 -17.55 13.11
C TYR A 118 -15.44 -18.48 12.16
N GLY A 119 -16.64 -18.07 11.75
CA GLY A 119 -17.45 -18.78 10.76
C GLY A 119 -16.93 -18.63 9.33
N THR A 120 -17.36 -19.53 8.45
CA THR A 120 -17.00 -19.52 7.03
C THR A 120 -17.42 -18.24 6.31
N VAL A 121 -18.54 -17.63 6.72
CA VAL A 121 -19.05 -16.36 6.17
C VAL A 121 -18.09 -15.22 6.48
N ASP A 122 -17.62 -15.09 7.72
CA ASP A 122 -16.64 -14.06 8.12
C ASP A 122 -15.36 -14.19 7.29
N THR A 123 -14.84 -15.41 7.16
CA THR A 123 -13.66 -15.70 6.34
C THR A 123 -13.88 -15.32 4.88
N ALA A 124 -15.02 -15.70 4.29
CA ALA A 124 -15.34 -15.40 2.91
C ALA A 124 -15.47 -13.89 2.65
N VAL A 125 -16.07 -13.15 3.58
CA VAL A 125 -16.19 -11.69 3.50
C VAL A 125 -14.82 -11.02 3.56
N VAL A 126 -13.96 -11.41 4.50
CA VAL A 126 -12.58 -10.87 4.61
C VAL A 126 -11.77 -11.16 3.35
N ILE A 127 -11.78 -12.41 2.88
CA ILE A 127 -11.08 -12.80 1.65
C ILE A 127 -11.63 -12.03 0.46
N GLY A 128 -12.95 -11.94 0.33
CA GLY A 128 -13.62 -11.21 -0.75
C GLY A 128 -13.20 -9.73 -0.78
N ILE A 129 -13.20 -9.06 0.37
CA ILE A 129 -12.73 -7.67 0.50
C ILE A 129 -11.26 -7.57 0.10
N GLY A 130 -10.40 -8.47 0.58
CA GLY A 130 -8.98 -8.50 0.23
C GLY A 130 -8.73 -8.66 -1.27
N VAL A 131 -9.42 -9.63 -1.90
CA VAL A 131 -9.33 -9.89 -3.34
C VAL A 131 -9.86 -8.71 -4.16
N LEU A 132 -10.98 -8.09 -3.76
CA LEU A 132 -11.54 -6.93 -4.44
C LEU A 132 -10.65 -5.68 -4.33
N LEU A 133 -9.95 -5.52 -3.20
CA LEU A 133 -9.05 -4.40 -2.99
C LEU A 133 -7.67 -4.60 -3.62
N LEU A 134 -7.28 -5.84 -3.92
CA LEU A 134 -5.96 -6.15 -4.48
C LEU A 134 -5.68 -5.38 -5.79
N PRO A 135 -6.58 -5.37 -6.80
CA PRO A 135 -6.38 -4.60 -8.03
C PRO A 135 -6.28 -3.10 -7.78
N VAL A 136 -7.05 -2.59 -6.82
CA VAL A 136 -7.08 -1.17 -6.46
C VAL A 136 -5.74 -0.72 -5.88
N ALA A 137 -5.22 -1.49 -4.92
CA ALA A 137 -3.92 -1.22 -4.32
C ALA A 137 -2.77 -1.40 -5.33
N TRP A 138 -2.86 -2.40 -6.20
CA TRP A 138 -1.81 -2.68 -7.20
C TRP A 138 -1.75 -1.64 -8.33
N ALA A 139 -2.90 -1.11 -8.75
CA ALA A 139 -2.99 -0.11 -9.81
C ALA A 139 -2.41 1.26 -9.37
N ASP A 140 -2.64 1.66 -8.12
CA ASP A 140 -2.17 2.96 -7.60
C ASP A 140 -0.63 3.04 -7.57
N ARG A 141 0.05 1.90 -7.36
CA ARG A 141 1.52 1.78 -7.38
C ARG A 141 2.17 2.12 -8.71
N ARG A 142 1.43 2.04 -9.83
CA ARG A 142 1.94 2.32 -11.18
C ARG A 142 1.86 3.79 -11.57
N ARG A 143 1.14 4.64 -10.82
CA ARG A 143 1.21 6.08 -11.05
C ARG A 143 2.59 6.53 -10.59
N PRO A 144 3.46 7.05 -11.48
CA PRO A 144 4.65 7.74 -11.03
C PRO A 144 4.14 8.82 -10.09
N THR A 145 4.62 8.82 -8.85
CA THR A 145 4.47 9.95 -7.95
C THR A 145 5.23 11.11 -8.58
N GLY A 146 4.65 11.73 -9.60
CA GLY A 146 5.00 13.05 -10.05
C GLY A 146 4.95 13.90 -8.80
N SER A 147 6.10 14.45 -8.46
CA SER A 147 6.40 15.26 -7.29
C SER A 147 5.53 16.51 -7.22
N ARG A 148 4.23 16.35 -6.95
CA ARG A 148 3.48 17.41 -6.29
C ARG A 148 4.00 17.45 -4.86
N GLU A 149 4.90 18.40 -4.62
CA GLU A 149 5.41 18.72 -3.29
C GLU A 149 4.22 18.82 -2.33
N ARG A 150 4.13 17.84 -1.42
CA ARG A 150 3.14 17.89 -0.36
C ARG A 150 3.52 19.06 0.55
N PRO A 151 2.58 19.91 0.97
CA PRO A 151 2.87 20.98 1.91
C PRO A 151 3.63 20.43 3.12
N GLY A 152 4.69 21.12 3.54
CA GLY A 152 5.61 20.60 4.58
C GLY A 152 4.90 20.24 5.90
N ALA A 153 3.80 20.92 6.23
CA ALA A 153 2.95 20.62 7.38
C ALA A 153 2.30 19.23 7.28
N GLU A 154 1.84 18.86 6.09
CA GLU A 154 1.18 17.57 5.88
C GLU A 154 2.17 16.40 5.93
N ARG A 155 3.34 16.57 5.31
CA ARG A 155 4.41 15.57 5.40
C ARG A 155 4.82 15.31 6.85
N ARG A 156 4.88 16.36 7.67
CA ARG A 156 5.15 16.23 9.12
C ARG A 156 4.04 15.49 9.84
N ALA A 157 2.77 15.81 9.58
CA ALA A 157 1.63 15.13 10.18
C ALA A 157 1.60 13.64 9.83
N LEU A 158 1.78 13.28 8.55
CA LEU A 158 1.86 11.89 8.08
C LEU A 158 3.01 11.15 8.74
N ARG A 159 4.19 11.78 8.87
CA ARG A 159 5.34 11.17 9.52
C ARG A 159 5.11 10.92 11.01
N ARG A 160 4.49 11.87 11.72
CA ARG A 160 4.10 11.70 13.13
C ARG A 160 3.09 10.56 13.30
N ALA A 161 2.07 10.53 12.46
CA ALA A 161 1.09 9.45 12.46
C ALA A 161 1.78 8.10 12.20
N ALA A 162 2.66 8.02 11.20
CA ALA A 162 3.43 6.81 10.91
C ALA A 162 4.24 6.35 12.13
N TYR A 163 4.98 7.25 12.79
CA TYR A 163 5.74 6.88 14.00
C TYR A 163 4.86 6.42 15.15
N LEU A 164 3.75 7.12 15.41
CA LEU A 164 2.82 6.74 16.48
C LEU A 164 2.20 5.37 16.22
N TRP A 165 1.72 5.14 14.99
CA TRP A 165 1.16 3.84 14.61
C TRP A 165 2.21 2.74 14.61
N SER A 166 3.43 3.00 14.13
CA SER A 166 4.53 2.03 14.22
C SER A 166 4.88 1.70 15.67
N ALA A 167 4.89 2.67 16.57
CA ALA A 167 5.14 2.44 17.99
C ALA A 167 4.03 1.59 18.64
N VAL A 168 2.76 1.88 18.35
CA VAL A 168 1.62 1.10 18.84
C VAL A 168 1.68 -0.34 18.34
N ILE A 169 1.95 -0.54 17.05
CA ILE A 169 2.07 -1.88 16.46
C ILE A 169 3.27 -2.63 17.08
N ALA A 170 4.43 -1.98 17.18
CA ALA A 170 5.62 -2.60 17.76
C ALA A 170 5.41 -2.98 19.25
N ALA A 171 4.73 -2.12 20.01
CA ALA A 171 4.36 -2.42 21.39
C ALA A 171 3.40 -3.62 21.48
N GLY A 172 2.38 -3.68 20.60
CA GLY A 172 1.47 -4.83 20.52
C GLY A 172 2.18 -6.12 20.13
N CYS A 173 3.12 -6.08 19.17
CA CYS A 173 3.94 -7.24 18.81
C CYS A 173 4.83 -7.68 19.97
N LEU A 174 5.47 -6.74 20.68
CA LEU A 174 6.31 -7.06 21.83
C LEU A 174 5.49 -7.65 22.98
N TRP A 175 4.28 -7.14 23.19
CA TRP A 175 3.33 -7.71 24.15
C TRP A 175 2.99 -9.16 23.80
N GLU A 176 2.57 -9.43 22.57
CA GLU A 176 2.23 -10.79 22.12
C GLU A 176 3.41 -11.77 22.24
N ILE A 177 4.62 -11.34 21.86
CA ILE A 177 5.84 -12.13 22.03
C ILE A 177 6.12 -12.39 23.52
N GLY A 178 6.00 -11.35 24.36
CA GLY A 178 6.21 -11.46 25.80
C GLY A 178 5.22 -12.43 26.45
N ALA A 179 3.93 -12.24 26.19
CA ALA A 179 2.85 -13.11 26.68
C ALA A 179 3.07 -14.56 26.27
N PHE A 180 3.47 -14.81 25.01
CA PHE A 180 3.77 -16.16 24.53
C PHE A 180 4.92 -16.84 25.31
N PHE A 181 6.04 -16.15 25.50
CA PHE A 181 7.19 -16.73 26.20
C PHE A 181 6.94 -16.90 27.70
N LEU A 182 6.30 -15.94 28.36
CA LEU A 182 5.95 -16.02 29.78
C LEU A 182 4.91 -17.11 30.02
N GLY A 183 3.88 -17.17 29.17
CA GLY A 183 2.82 -18.17 29.23
C GLY A 183 3.32 -19.61 29.07
N ARG A 184 4.40 -19.81 28.30
CA ARG A 184 5.02 -21.13 28.09
C ARG A 184 6.01 -21.52 29.18
N SER A 185 6.66 -20.55 29.82
CA SER A 185 7.78 -20.80 30.74
C SER A 185 7.36 -20.87 32.21
N MET A 186 6.20 -20.31 32.58
CA MET A 186 5.72 -20.28 33.97
C MET A 186 4.49 -21.17 34.20
N PRO A 187 4.40 -21.89 35.33
CA PRO A 187 3.19 -22.62 35.72
C PRO A 187 2.01 -21.65 35.88
N GLY A 188 0.89 -21.89 35.20
CA GLY A 188 -0.28 -21.00 35.21
C GLY A 188 -0.19 -19.78 34.26
N GLY A 189 0.91 -19.64 33.51
CA GLY A 189 1.25 -18.41 32.79
C GLY A 189 0.24 -17.95 31.72
N THR A 190 -0.59 -18.82 31.16
CA THR A 190 -1.63 -18.41 30.19
C THR A 190 -2.77 -17.62 30.82
N GLN A 191 -3.00 -17.76 32.13
CA GLN A 191 -4.02 -16.98 32.85
C GLN A 191 -3.46 -15.65 33.36
N ASP A 192 -2.19 -15.64 33.78
CA ASP A 192 -1.55 -14.46 34.36
C ASP A 192 -1.02 -13.49 33.29
N PHE A 193 -0.71 -13.99 32.09
CA PHE A 193 -0.19 -13.20 30.97
C PHE A 193 -0.98 -13.47 29.68
N PRO A 194 -2.26 -13.07 29.62
CA PRO A 194 -3.10 -13.31 28.44
C PRO A 194 -2.56 -12.56 27.22
N ALA A 195 -2.67 -13.21 26.06
CA ALA A 195 -2.32 -12.57 24.81
C ALA A 195 -3.28 -11.40 24.52
N LEU A 196 -2.85 -10.43 23.70
CA LEU A 196 -3.71 -9.33 23.31
C LEU A 196 -4.92 -9.86 22.52
N SER A 197 -4.69 -10.91 21.73
CA SER A 197 -5.73 -11.70 21.07
C SER A 197 -6.78 -12.25 22.06
N ASP A 198 -6.36 -12.84 23.18
CA ASP A 198 -7.29 -13.37 24.20
C ASP A 198 -8.11 -12.25 24.86
N LEU A 199 -7.50 -11.08 25.07
CA LEU A 199 -8.18 -9.90 25.60
C LEU A 199 -9.21 -9.31 24.62
N MET A 200 -8.97 -9.46 23.32
CA MET A 200 -9.88 -8.96 22.27
C MET A 200 -11.01 -9.94 21.96
N ASP A 201 -10.82 -11.23 22.22
CA ASP A 201 -11.82 -12.26 21.96
C ASP A 201 -13.21 -11.95 22.57
N PRO A 202 -13.36 -11.55 23.84
CA PRO A 202 -14.69 -11.21 24.39
C PRO A 202 -15.32 -9.98 23.73
N VAL A 203 -14.50 -9.03 23.30
CA VAL A 203 -14.99 -7.83 22.58
C VAL A 203 -15.49 -8.22 21.18
N LEU A 204 -14.77 -9.11 20.49
CA LEU A 204 -15.15 -9.59 19.15
C LEU A 204 -16.31 -10.59 19.20
N ALA A 205 -16.43 -11.35 20.28
CA ALA A 205 -17.55 -12.25 20.53
C ALA A 205 -18.86 -11.47 20.72
N TRP A 206 -18.81 -10.20 21.14
CA TRP A 206 -20.00 -9.36 21.24
C TRP A 206 -20.42 -8.85 19.84
N PRO A 207 -21.54 -9.33 19.27
CA PRO A 207 -21.86 -9.08 17.87
C PRO A 207 -21.99 -7.58 17.48
N PRO A 208 -22.59 -6.71 18.32
CA PRO A 208 -22.60 -5.27 18.07
C PRO A 208 -21.22 -4.63 18.02
N ALA A 209 -20.31 -4.99 18.92
CA ALA A 209 -18.95 -4.43 18.93
C ALA A 209 -18.18 -4.83 17.67
N ARG A 210 -18.30 -6.08 17.22
CA ARG A 210 -17.69 -6.55 15.97
C ARG A 210 -18.22 -5.80 14.75
N ALA A 211 -19.53 -5.57 14.66
CA ALA A 211 -20.12 -4.76 13.58
C ALA A 211 -19.57 -3.31 13.56
N VAL A 212 -19.48 -2.69 14.73
CA VAL A 212 -18.94 -1.33 14.90
C VAL A 212 -17.46 -1.27 14.52
N LEU A 213 -16.65 -2.22 14.97
CA LEU A 213 -15.23 -2.31 14.64
C LEU A 213 -15.02 -2.51 13.13
N ALA A 214 -15.79 -3.39 12.50
CA ALA A 214 -15.75 -3.61 11.06
C ALA A 214 -16.13 -2.35 10.28
N ALA A 215 -17.18 -1.63 10.71
CA ALA A 215 -17.57 -0.37 10.10
C ALA A 215 -16.46 0.68 10.19
N PHE A 216 -15.83 0.84 11.36
CA PHE A 216 -14.70 1.77 11.52
C PHE A 216 -13.49 1.37 10.66
N TRP A 217 -13.17 0.08 10.60
CA TRP A 217 -12.08 -0.43 9.79
C TRP A 217 -12.29 -0.12 8.30
N LEU A 218 -13.46 -0.46 7.77
CA LEU A 218 -13.78 -0.24 6.36
C LEU A 218 -13.92 1.25 6.02
N LEU A 219 -14.53 2.04 6.90
CA LEU A 219 -14.65 3.48 6.72
C LEU A 219 -13.26 4.15 6.73
N GLY A 220 -12.38 3.73 7.65
CA GLY A 220 -10.99 4.19 7.70
C GLY A 220 -10.25 3.88 6.40
N GLY A 221 -10.36 2.64 5.90
CA GLY A 221 -9.79 2.23 4.62
C GLY A 221 -10.34 3.04 3.44
N TYR A 222 -11.66 3.22 3.38
CA TYR A 222 -12.33 4.02 2.34
C TYR A 222 -11.84 5.48 2.33
N VAL A 223 -11.75 6.11 3.50
CA VAL A 223 -11.27 7.50 3.64
C VAL A 223 -9.80 7.61 3.20
N LEU A 224 -8.95 6.64 3.56
CA LEU A 224 -7.55 6.60 3.16
C LEU A 224 -7.38 6.49 1.64
N VAL A 225 -8.06 5.54 1.01
CA VAL A 225 -8.03 5.34 -0.44
C VAL A 225 -8.53 6.59 -1.17
N ARG A 226 -9.65 7.17 -0.71
CA ARG A 226 -10.22 8.37 -1.33
C ARG A 226 -9.32 9.60 -1.17
N ARG A 227 -8.66 9.76 -0.04
CA ARG A 227 -7.68 10.85 0.16
C ARG A 227 -6.45 10.66 -0.73
N GLY A 228 -6.06 9.42 -1.00
CA GLY A 228 -5.02 9.07 -1.98
C GLY A 228 -5.40 9.49 -3.40
N TRP A 229 -6.66 9.27 -3.79
CA TRP A 229 -7.14 9.53 -5.15
C TRP A 229 -7.47 10.99 -5.47
N ARG A 230 -7.80 11.81 -4.47
CA ARG A 230 -8.12 13.25 -4.64
C ARG A 230 -6.88 14.13 -4.88
N ARG A 231 -5.72 13.53 -5.14
CA ARG A 231 -4.41 14.20 -5.23
C ARG A 231 -3.68 13.78 -6.50
#